data_AF-A0A4S3B567-F1
#
_entry.id   AF-A0A4S3B567-F1
#
_cell.length_a   1.000
_cell.length_b   1.000
_cell.length_c   1.000
_cell.angle_alpha   90.00
_cell.angle_beta   90.00
_cell.angle_gamma   90.00
#
_symmetry.space_group_name_H-M   'P 1'
#
loop_
_entity.id
_entity.type
_entity.pdbx_description
1 polymer ?
#
loop_
_entity_poly.entity_id
_entity_poly.type
_entity_poly.pdbx_seq_one_letter_code
_entity_poly.pdbx_strand_id
1 'polypeptide(L)'
;MQKKFSALYQGLLTIILIMVLFLFSFLILTRQTITSSDYLIDTADKVKYYDETTTQINQAIQDLGMASGINKDGLKNAISSEQVAKDFTLFIQHSFSGDGYKTDEKPIKDSVRKAIENYAEKENKVIDQNNKQSIEFFLDKSYEIYDSNIRLPLVPTIGLKAERFRHQIFKLLGILGIIFIVMLVLLYFASHKHKHVLLRFFAYANLSTGILYIFLAIILKFFNPINRIGLSQKNLFDLVTSFINGMLPMTVGIMLIFIVVGLILAFLSIRIRSNLIDKSERREREREESFDMFYKQNRMAKEKNER
;
A
#
# COMPACT_ATOMS: atom_id res chain seq x y z
N MET A 1 -45.97 -11.13 2.09
CA MET A 1 -45.21 -10.72 0.88
C MET A 1 -44.24 -9.57 1.17
N GLN A 2 -44.69 -8.49 1.84
CA GLN A 2 -43.87 -7.30 2.17
C GLN A 2 -42.57 -7.58 2.96
N LYS A 3 -42.58 -8.45 3.99
CA LYS A 3 -41.36 -8.80 4.76
C LYS A 3 -40.27 -9.51 3.94
N LYS A 4 -40.66 -10.31 2.94
CA LYS A 4 -39.70 -10.99 2.04
C LYS A 4 -39.06 -10.00 1.07
N PHE A 5 -39.84 -9.04 0.58
CA PHE A 5 -39.38 -7.98 -0.30
C PHE A 5 -38.40 -7.01 0.40
N SER A 6 -38.67 -6.63 1.66
CA SER A 6 -37.77 -5.78 2.43
C SER A 6 -36.42 -6.46 2.74
N ALA A 7 -36.43 -7.76 3.00
CA ALA A 7 -35.21 -8.52 3.25
C ALA A 7 -34.34 -8.65 1.97
N LEU A 8 -34.97 -8.89 0.81
CA LEU A 8 -34.28 -8.94 -0.48
C LEU A 8 -33.61 -7.60 -0.81
N TYR A 9 -34.33 -6.49 -0.63
CA TYR A 9 -33.81 -5.14 -0.87
C TYR A 9 -32.60 -4.81 0.02
N GLN A 10 -32.67 -5.13 1.31
CA GLN A 10 -31.55 -4.94 2.24
C GLN A 10 -30.34 -5.82 1.88
N GLY A 11 -30.56 -7.05 1.40
CA GLY A 11 -29.50 -7.92 0.92
C GLY A 11 -28.76 -7.34 -0.28
N LEU A 12 -29.50 -6.83 -1.28
CA LEU A 12 -28.93 -6.18 -2.46
C LEU A 12 -28.10 -4.95 -2.11
N LEU A 13 -28.63 -4.06 -1.26
CA LEU A 13 -27.87 -2.90 -0.76
C LEU A 13 -26.59 -3.32 -0.04
N THR A 14 -26.62 -4.41 0.71
CA THR A 14 -25.44 -4.93 1.42
C THR A 14 -24.39 -5.46 0.43
N ILE A 15 -24.79 -6.15 -0.63
CA ILE A 15 -23.86 -6.62 -1.68
C ILE A 15 -23.18 -5.44 -2.38
N ILE A 16 -23.95 -4.41 -2.73
CA ILE A 16 -23.39 -3.19 -3.33
C ILE A 16 -22.41 -2.53 -2.36
N LEU A 17 -22.76 -2.44 -1.07
CA LEU A 17 -21.86 -1.90 -0.04
C LEU A 17 -20.57 -2.70 0.09
N ILE A 18 -20.62 -4.03 0.02
CA ILE A 18 -19.43 -4.90 0.02
C ILE A 18 -18.52 -4.55 -1.16
N MET A 19 -19.09 -4.44 -2.36
CA MET A 19 -18.31 -4.10 -3.56
C MET A 19 -17.69 -2.70 -3.45
N VAL A 20 -18.44 -1.72 -2.94
CA VAL A 20 -17.94 -0.35 -2.74
C VAL A 20 -16.78 -0.35 -1.73
N LEU A 21 -16.91 -1.01 -0.59
CA LEU A 21 -15.86 -1.08 0.43
C LEU A 21 -14.61 -1.80 -0.09
N PHE A 22 -14.79 -2.92 -0.79
CA PHE A 22 -13.69 -3.67 -1.41
C PHE A 22 -12.96 -2.81 -2.45
N LEU A 23 -13.69 -2.21 -3.41
CA LEU A 23 -13.07 -1.37 -4.44
C LEU A 23 -12.40 -0.13 -3.85
N PHE A 24 -13.03 0.52 -2.87
CA PHE A 24 -12.48 1.72 -2.25
C PHE A 24 -11.15 1.43 -1.55
N SER A 25 -11.10 0.39 -0.72
CA SER A 25 -9.89 -0.02 -0.03
C SER A 25 -8.83 -0.62 -0.98
N PHE A 26 -9.24 -1.31 -2.04
CA PHE A 26 -8.34 -1.82 -3.07
C PHE A 26 -7.65 -0.68 -3.83
N LEU A 27 -8.40 0.36 -4.21
CA LEU A 27 -7.83 1.54 -4.86
C LEU A 27 -6.85 2.29 -3.94
N ILE A 28 -7.13 2.37 -2.63
CA ILE A 28 -6.18 2.92 -1.66
C ILE A 28 -4.90 2.09 -1.62
N LEU A 29 -5.02 0.76 -1.54
CA LEU A 29 -3.88 -0.16 -1.55
C LEU A 29 -3.03 0.01 -2.82
N THR A 30 -3.66 0.03 -4.00
CA THR A 30 -2.96 0.26 -5.28
C THR A 30 -2.26 1.62 -5.31
N ARG A 31 -2.90 2.66 -4.77
CA ARG A 31 -2.32 4.01 -4.70
C ARG A 31 -1.04 4.02 -3.87
N GLN A 32 -1.06 3.36 -2.71
CA GLN A 32 0.06 3.32 -1.77
C GLN A 32 1.21 2.41 -2.22
N THR A 33 0.94 1.44 -3.09
CA THR A 33 1.92 0.44 -3.54
C THR A 33 2.38 0.70 -4.97
N ILE A 34 1.70 0.10 -5.95
CA ILE A 34 2.13 0.03 -7.36
C ILE A 34 2.35 1.41 -7.97
N THR A 35 1.51 2.39 -7.61
CA THR A 35 1.61 3.73 -8.21
C THR A 35 2.50 4.69 -7.41
N SER A 36 3.14 4.23 -6.33
CA SER A 36 3.93 5.08 -5.43
C SER A 36 5.43 4.93 -5.70
N SER A 37 6.08 6.05 -5.99
CA SER A 37 7.56 6.14 -6.06
C SER A 37 8.17 5.77 -4.71
N ASP A 38 7.57 6.26 -3.63
CA ASP A 38 8.11 6.12 -2.27
C ASP A 38 8.12 4.66 -1.84
N TYR A 39 7.11 3.89 -2.26
CA TYR A 39 7.06 2.46 -1.97
C TYR A 39 8.19 1.70 -2.69
N LEU A 40 8.53 2.07 -3.94
CA LEU A 40 9.66 1.47 -4.65
C LEU A 40 11.00 1.87 -4.02
N ILE A 41 11.17 3.14 -3.63
CA ILE A 41 12.38 3.66 -2.99
C ILE A 41 12.62 3.00 -1.62
N ASP A 42 11.57 2.89 -0.80
CA ASP A 42 11.61 2.19 0.49
C ASP A 42 11.90 0.68 0.33
N THR A 43 11.36 0.06 -0.73
CA THR A 43 11.69 -1.33 -1.05
C THR A 43 13.17 -1.48 -1.42
N ALA A 44 13.70 -0.56 -2.23
CA ALA A 44 15.11 -0.57 -2.64
C ALA A 44 16.06 -0.43 -1.44
N ASP A 45 15.72 0.42 -0.48
CA ASP A 45 16.47 0.55 0.77
C ASP A 45 16.43 -0.75 1.60
N LYS A 46 15.23 -1.31 1.81
CA LYS A 46 15.04 -2.55 2.60
C LYS A 46 15.81 -3.76 2.08
N VAL A 47 15.91 -3.89 0.75
CA VAL A 47 16.64 -5.00 0.12
C VAL A 47 18.11 -4.69 -0.14
N LYS A 48 18.63 -3.57 0.39
CA LYS A 48 20.03 -3.12 0.21
C LYS A 48 20.41 -2.99 -1.27
N TYR A 49 19.45 -2.61 -2.10
CA TYR A 49 19.66 -2.47 -3.55
C TYR A 49 20.79 -1.49 -3.86
N TYR A 50 20.90 -0.39 -3.11
CA TYR A 50 21.94 0.62 -3.30
C TYR A 50 23.35 0.07 -3.05
N ASP A 51 23.55 -0.69 -1.97
CA ASP A 51 24.85 -1.28 -1.63
C ASP A 51 25.28 -2.35 -2.65
N GLU A 52 24.36 -3.22 -3.04
CA GLU A 52 24.63 -4.26 -4.04
C GLU A 52 24.94 -3.64 -5.41
N THR A 53 24.19 -2.62 -5.82
CA THR A 53 24.42 -1.91 -7.10
C THR A 53 25.74 -1.13 -7.06
N THR A 54 26.08 -0.50 -5.94
CA THR A 54 27.37 0.17 -5.73
C THR A 54 28.54 -0.80 -5.85
N THR A 55 28.38 -2.01 -5.30
CA THR A 55 29.39 -3.07 -5.42
C THR A 55 29.58 -3.48 -6.88
N GLN A 56 28.49 -3.67 -7.63
CA GLN A 56 28.54 -4.01 -9.06
C GLN A 56 29.19 -2.91 -9.91
N ILE A 57 28.81 -1.64 -9.68
CA ILE A 57 29.40 -0.49 -10.37
C ILE A 57 30.90 -0.41 -10.11
N ASN A 58 31.32 -0.49 -8.84
CA ASN A 58 32.74 -0.43 -8.49
C ASN A 58 33.53 -1.61 -9.06
N GLN A 59 32.97 -2.82 -9.07
CA GLN A 59 33.60 -3.99 -9.71
C GLN A 59 33.79 -3.77 -11.22
N ALA A 60 32.77 -3.27 -11.92
CA ALA A 60 32.87 -2.98 -13.35
C ALA A 60 33.89 -1.88 -13.67
N ILE A 61 33.98 -0.84 -12.83
CA ILE A 61 35.01 0.22 -12.94
C ILE A 61 36.41 -0.36 -12.67
N GLN A 62 36.55 -1.26 -11.68
CA GLN A 62 37.82 -1.95 -11.42
C GLN A 62 38.24 -2.84 -12.57
N ASP A 63 37.33 -3.60 -13.18
CA ASP A 63 37.60 -4.45 -14.33
C ASP A 63 38.08 -3.63 -15.53
N LEU A 64 37.43 -2.48 -15.78
CA LEU A 64 37.89 -1.50 -16.76
C LEU A 64 39.29 -0.96 -16.41
N GLY A 65 39.54 -0.70 -15.12
CA GLY A 65 40.84 -0.26 -14.60
C GLY A 65 41.95 -1.28 -14.86
N MET A 66 41.68 -2.56 -14.59
CA MET A 66 42.61 -3.66 -14.85
C MET A 66 42.95 -3.79 -16.32
N ALA A 67 41.95 -3.67 -17.21
CA ALA A 67 42.19 -3.62 -18.65
C ALA A 67 43.09 -2.44 -19.08
N SER A 68 43.15 -1.40 -18.25
CA SER A 68 43.96 -0.18 -18.47
C SER A 68 45.27 -0.16 -17.66
N GLY A 69 45.64 -1.27 -16.99
CA GLY A 69 46.89 -1.39 -16.23
C GLY A 69 46.86 -0.85 -14.79
N ILE A 70 45.67 -0.61 -14.24
CA ILE A 70 45.46 -0.31 -12.81
C ILE A 70 45.29 -1.64 -12.06
N ASN A 71 45.92 -1.79 -10.89
CA ASN A 71 45.77 -3.01 -10.12
C ASN A 71 44.32 -3.19 -9.59
N LYS A 72 43.96 -4.42 -9.25
CA LYS A 72 42.58 -4.81 -8.85
C LYS A 72 41.98 -3.94 -7.74
N ASP A 73 42.81 -3.49 -6.80
CA ASP A 73 42.36 -2.69 -5.65
C ASP A 73 42.53 -1.18 -5.83
N GLY A 74 43.11 -0.73 -6.96
CA GLY A 74 43.47 0.67 -7.18
C GLY A 74 42.27 1.62 -7.25
N LEU A 75 41.12 1.12 -7.69
CA LEU A 75 39.86 1.88 -7.82
C LEU A 75 38.76 1.37 -6.88
N LYS A 76 39.14 0.75 -5.76
CA LYS A 76 38.17 0.26 -4.79
C LYS A 76 37.36 1.42 -4.20
N ASN A 77 36.04 1.28 -4.20
CA ASN A 77 35.09 2.27 -3.69
C ASN A 77 35.21 3.64 -4.38
N ALA A 78 35.51 3.66 -5.68
CA ALA A 78 35.52 4.89 -6.48
C ALA A 78 34.16 5.60 -6.48
N ILE A 79 33.07 4.84 -6.29
CA ILE A 79 31.70 5.32 -6.17
C ILE A 79 31.14 4.94 -4.80
N SER A 80 30.43 5.87 -4.15
CA SER A 80 29.80 5.66 -2.85
C SER A 80 28.33 5.23 -2.95
N SER A 81 27.83 4.52 -1.93
CA SER A 81 26.44 4.05 -1.88
C SER A 81 25.45 5.20 -1.75
N GLU A 82 25.85 6.28 -1.07
CA GLU A 82 25.04 7.50 -0.92
C GLU A 82 24.78 8.17 -2.26
N GLN A 83 25.78 8.21 -3.15
CA GLN A 83 25.61 8.78 -4.49
C GLN A 83 24.64 7.92 -5.33
N VAL A 84 24.79 6.59 -5.29
CA VAL A 84 23.87 5.64 -5.95
C VAL A 84 22.44 5.78 -5.42
N ALA A 85 22.26 5.85 -4.10
CA ALA A 85 20.95 6.01 -3.48
C ALA A 85 20.28 7.33 -3.91
N LYS A 86 21.04 8.43 -3.93
CA LYS A 86 20.56 9.74 -4.37
C LYS A 86 20.10 9.73 -5.83
N ASP A 87 20.96 9.27 -6.74
CA ASP A 87 20.67 9.32 -8.18
C ASP A 87 19.56 8.34 -8.56
N PHE A 88 19.52 7.15 -7.95
CA PHE A 88 18.41 6.22 -8.14
C PHE A 88 17.09 6.78 -7.61
N THR A 89 17.08 7.42 -6.43
CA THR A 89 15.89 8.05 -5.86
C THR A 89 15.34 9.12 -6.80
N LEU A 90 16.19 10.01 -7.31
CA LEU A 90 15.81 11.03 -8.27
C LEU A 90 15.29 10.40 -9.57
N PHE A 91 15.96 9.38 -10.09
CA PHE A 91 15.51 8.63 -11.26
C PHE A 91 14.10 8.06 -11.09
N ILE A 92 13.80 7.42 -9.96
CA ILE A 92 12.45 6.89 -9.66
C ILE A 92 11.43 8.03 -9.56
N GLN A 93 11.73 9.09 -8.81
CA GLN A 93 10.80 10.21 -8.60
C GLN A 93 10.41 10.88 -9.92
N HIS A 94 11.39 11.23 -10.75
CA HIS A 94 11.15 11.83 -12.06
C HIS A 94 10.39 10.86 -12.98
N SER A 95 10.74 9.57 -12.97
CA SER A 95 10.02 8.55 -13.75
C SER A 95 8.53 8.48 -13.38
N PHE A 96 8.19 8.66 -12.10
CA PHE A 96 6.82 8.62 -11.59
C PHE A 96 6.10 9.98 -11.66
N SER A 97 6.79 11.09 -11.92
CA SER A 97 6.18 12.38 -12.28
C SER A 97 5.95 12.53 -13.79
N GLY A 98 6.53 11.63 -14.59
CA GLY A 98 6.49 11.71 -16.05
C GLY A 98 7.62 12.56 -16.65
N ASP A 99 8.59 12.97 -15.83
CA ASP A 99 9.75 13.75 -16.23
C ASP A 99 10.92 12.82 -16.61
N GLY A 100 11.74 13.25 -17.57
CA GLY A 100 13.00 12.58 -17.86
C GLY A 100 14.04 12.90 -16.78
N TYR A 101 14.73 11.87 -16.28
CA TYR A 101 15.94 12.06 -15.46
C TYR A 101 17.20 11.72 -16.23
N LYS A 102 18.24 12.54 -16.05
CA LYS A 102 19.60 12.22 -16.46
C LYS A 102 20.53 12.44 -15.29
N THR A 103 21.28 11.40 -14.95
CA THR A 103 22.35 11.43 -13.96
C THR A 103 23.36 12.51 -14.31
N ASP A 104 23.69 13.37 -13.34
CA ASP A 104 24.76 14.35 -13.50
C ASP A 104 26.10 13.62 -13.60
N GLU A 105 26.82 13.88 -14.68
CA GLU A 105 28.07 13.22 -15.00
C GLU A 105 29.25 13.75 -14.17
N LYS A 106 29.21 15.04 -13.77
CA LYS A 106 30.33 15.68 -13.08
C LYS A 106 30.70 15.01 -11.76
N PRO A 107 29.75 14.78 -10.82
CA PRO A 107 30.09 14.17 -9.53
C PRO A 107 30.68 12.76 -9.68
N ILE A 108 30.20 12.01 -10.68
CA ILE A 108 30.66 10.65 -10.96
C ILE A 108 32.09 10.69 -11.50
N LYS A 109 32.33 11.51 -12.53
CA LYS A 109 33.68 11.68 -13.11
C LYS A 109 34.68 12.20 -12.10
N ASP A 110 34.31 13.18 -11.27
CA ASP A 110 35.20 13.74 -10.26
C ASP A 110 35.57 12.70 -9.19
N SER A 111 34.62 11.87 -8.78
CA SER A 111 34.87 10.80 -7.81
C SER A 111 35.84 9.74 -8.36
N VAL A 112 35.61 9.29 -9.60
CA VAL A 112 36.49 8.33 -10.28
C VAL A 112 37.86 8.94 -10.56
N ARG A 113 37.93 10.20 -10.99
CA ARG A 113 39.20 10.91 -11.22
C ARG A 113 40.02 10.96 -9.94
N LYS A 114 39.39 11.32 -8.81
CA LYS A 114 40.06 11.34 -7.51
C LYS A 114 40.57 9.95 -7.12
N ALA A 115 39.84 8.89 -7.43
CA ALA A 115 40.32 7.52 -7.19
C ALA A 115 41.56 7.18 -8.05
N ILE A 116 41.58 7.58 -9.31
CA ILE A 116 42.73 7.42 -10.22
C ILE A 116 43.95 8.21 -9.71
N GLU A 117 43.76 9.46 -9.30
CA GLU A 117 44.82 10.33 -8.77
C GLU A 117 45.42 9.74 -7.49
N ASN A 118 44.59 9.32 -6.54
CA ASN A 118 45.03 8.65 -5.31
C ASN A 118 45.82 7.36 -5.60
N TYR A 119 45.43 6.61 -6.62
CA TYR A 119 46.15 5.40 -7.04
C TYR A 119 47.51 5.75 -7.66
N ALA A 120 47.56 6.75 -8.54
CA ALA A 120 48.78 7.19 -9.19
C ALA A 120 49.80 7.71 -8.17
N GLU A 121 49.37 8.49 -7.18
CA GLU A 121 50.21 8.95 -6.07
C GLU A 121 50.82 7.79 -5.28
N LYS A 122 50.00 6.78 -4.90
CA LYS A 122 50.46 5.61 -4.14
C LYS A 122 51.48 4.77 -4.89
N GLU A 123 51.30 4.61 -6.19
CA GLU A 123 52.18 3.81 -7.06
C GLU A 123 53.33 4.64 -7.67
N ASN A 124 53.50 5.91 -7.27
CA ASN A 124 54.49 6.85 -7.81
C ASN A 124 54.42 6.97 -9.35
N LYS A 125 53.21 6.93 -9.93
CA LYS A 125 52.96 7.11 -11.37
C LYS A 125 52.68 8.57 -11.69
N VAL A 126 53.25 9.08 -12.78
CA VAL A 126 53.03 10.47 -13.22
C VAL A 126 51.81 10.54 -14.14
N ILE A 127 50.87 11.44 -13.81
CA ILE A 127 49.79 11.84 -14.72
C ILE A 127 50.28 13.02 -15.56
N ASP A 128 50.59 12.79 -16.83
CA ASP A 128 51.09 13.80 -17.76
C ASP A 128 50.08 14.10 -18.89
N GLN A 129 50.47 14.96 -19.84
CA GLN A 129 49.62 15.30 -20.99
C GLN A 129 49.36 14.12 -21.92
N ASN A 130 50.24 13.11 -21.97
CA ASN A 130 50.09 11.94 -22.83
C ASN A 130 48.95 11.04 -22.35
N ASN A 131 48.70 11.01 -21.04
CA ASN A 131 47.70 10.14 -20.44
C ASN A 131 46.34 10.82 -20.26
N LYS A 132 46.23 12.14 -20.49
CA LYS A 132 44.98 12.90 -20.30
C LYS A 132 43.81 12.35 -21.12
N GLN A 133 44.02 12.07 -22.41
CA GLN A 133 42.95 11.55 -23.26
C GLN A 133 42.47 10.16 -22.81
N SER A 134 43.39 9.29 -22.40
CA SER A 134 43.07 7.97 -21.86
C SER A 134 42.29 8.07 -20.56
N ILE A 135 42.63 9.02 -19.69
CA ILE A 135 41.89 9.27 -18.45
C ILE A 135 40.48 9.78 -18.77
N GLU A 136 40.31 10.76 -19.67
CA GLU A 136 38.96 11.23 -20.04
C GLU A 136 38.10 10.11 -20.62
N PHE A 137 38.66 9.29 -21.52
CA PHE A 137 37.95 8.12 -22.06
C PHE A 137 37.56 7.12 -20.96
N PHE A 138 38.45 6.89 -19.98
CA PHE A 138 38.14 6.05 -18.83
C PHE A 138 37.00 6.63 -17.99
N LEU A 139 36.98 7.94 -17.78
CA LEU A 139 35.93 8.65 -17.03
C LEU A 139 34.58 8.58 -17.76
N ASP A 140 34.56 8.76 -19.08
CA ASP A 140 33.37 8.59 -19.93
C ASP A 140 32.81 7.17 -19.79
N LYS A 141 33.67 6.15 -19.92
CA LYS A 141 33.25 4.74 -19.78
C LYS A 141 32.80 4.40 -18.37
N SER A 142 33.43 4.96 -17.34
CA SER A 142 32.99 4.80 -15.95
C SER A 142 31.61 5.43 -15.72
N TYR A 143 31.33 6.58 -16.34
CA TYR A 143 30.01 7.19 -16.31
C TYR A 143 28.96 6.35 -17.05
N GLU A 144 29.28 5.80 -18.22
CA GLU A 144 28.36 4.89 -18.95
C GLU A 144 28.00 3.65 -18.11
N ILE A 145 28.99 3.05 -17.45
CA ILE A 145 28.78 1.93 -16.51
C ILE A 145 27.87 2.37 -15.36
N TYR A 146 28.13 3.54 -14.77
CA TYR A 146 27.31 4.06 -13.69
C TYR A 146 25.86 4.29 -14.14
N ASP A 147 25.64 5.08 -15.19
CA ASP A 147 24.32 5.51 -15.66
C ASP A 147 23.48 4.31 -16.14
N SER A 148 24.10 3.30 -16.77
CA SER A 148 23.39 2.09 -17.19
C SER A 148 22.93 1.20 -16.03
N ASN A 149 23.61 1.23 -14.89
CA ASN A 149 23.18 0.50 -13.69
C ASN A 149 22.11 1.24 -12.88
N ILE A 150 22.07 2.58 -12.96
CA ILE A 150 21.00 3.37 -12.34
C ILE A 150 19.72 3.34 -13.19
N ARG A 151 19.84 3.46 -14.52
CA ARG A 151 18.71 3.51 -15.43
C ARG A 151 18.11 2.13 -15.66
N LEU A 152 16.91 1.93 -15.12
CA LEU A 152 16.08 0.76 -15.43
C LEU A 152 15.10 1.09 -16.57
N PRO A 153 15.26 0.55 -17.80
CA PRO A 153 14.50 1.00 -18.97
C PRO A 153 12.98 0.92 -18.84
N LEU A 154 12.47 -0.02 -18.03
CA LEU A 154 11.03 -0.23 -17.84
C LEU A 154 10.41 0.79 -16.86
N VAL A 155 11.20 1.36 -15.95
CA VAL A 155 10.70 2.21 -14.87
C VAL A 155 10.03 3.49 -15.38
N PRO A 156 10.58 4.26 -16.33
CA PRO A 156 9.90 5.45 -16.87
C PRO A 156 8.55 5.13 -17.51
N THR A 157 8.44 3.99 -18.20
CA THR A 157 7.19 3.55 -18.83
C THR A 157 6.14 3.20 -17.78
N ILE A 158 6.55 2.54 -16.69
CA ILE A 158 5.67 2.18 -15.58
C ILE A 158 5.26 3.44 -14.80
N GLY A 159 6.22 4.33 -14.52
CA GLY A 159 6.01 5.57 -13.77
C GLY A 159 5.03 6.53 -14.47
N LEU A 160 5.16 6.73 -15.78
CA LEU A 160 4.22 7.55 -16.55
C LEU A 160 2.79 6.99 -16.51
N LYS A 161 2.64 5.66 -16.58
CA LYS A 161 1.33 5.01 -16.44
C LYS A 161 0.81 5.17 -15.02
N ALA A 162 1.66 5.01 -14.01
CA ALA A 162 1.33 5.16 -12.61
C ALA A 162 0.82 6.57 -12.27
N GLU A 163 1.43 7.62 -12.82
CA GLU A 163 0.99 9.01 -12.68
C GLU A 163 -0.46 9.18 -13.19
N ARG A 164 -0.71 8.76 -14.43
CA ARG A 164 -2.05 8.83 -15.04
C ARG A 164 -3.08 8.05 -14.23
N PHE A 165 -2.72 6.85 -13.77
CA PHE A 165 -3.59 6.04 -12.92
C PHE A 165 -3.84 6.70 -11.57
N ARG A 166 -2.86 7.39 -10.97
CA ARG A 166 -3.03 8.08 -9.68
C ARG A 166 -4.12 9.14 -9.75
N HIS A 167 -4.16 9.93 -10.81
CA HIS A 167 -5.20 10.94 -11.02
C HIS A 167 -6.59 10.28 -11.22
N GLN A 168 -6.65 9.17 -11.96
CA GLN A 168 -7.89 8.41 -12.15
C GLN A 168 -8.39 7.76 -10.85
N ILE A 169 -7.48 7.19 -10.05
CA ILE A 169 -7.77 6.60 -8.73
C ILE A 169 -8.40 7.64 -7.81
N PHE A 170 -7.88 8.86 -7.77
CA PHE A 170 -8.44 9.92 -6.93
C PHE A 170 -9.90 10.25 -7.30
N LYS A 171 -10.20 10.37 -8.60
CA LYS A 171 -11.58 10.58 -9.09
C LYS A 171 -12.50 9.42 -8.72
N LEU A 172 -12.03 8.18 -8.92
CA LEU A 172 -12.79 6.97 -8.59
C LEU A 172 -13.07 6.86 -7.09
N LEU A 173 -12.10 7.20 -6.23
CA LEU A 173 -12.31 7.26 -4.78
C LEU A 173 -13.38 8.30 -4.41
N GLY A 174 -13.39 9.47 -5.06
CA GLY A 174 -14.44 10.47 -4.86
C GLY A 174 -15.83 9.95 -5.21
N ILE A 175 -15.97 9.29 -6.37
CA ILE A 175 -17.24 8.68 -6.82
C ILE A 175 -17.69 7.58 -5.85
N LEU A 176 -16.79 6.66 -5.47
CA LEU A 176 -17.09 5.59 -4.52
C LEU A 176 -17.45 6.13 -3.14
N GLY A 177 -16.84 7.25 -2.70
CA GLY A 177 -17.20 7.93 -1.47
C GLY A 177 -18.63 8.48 -1.49
N ILE A 178 -19.06 9.07 -2.60
CA ILE A 178 -20.45 9.53 -2.77
C ILE A 178 -21.41 8.33 -2.76
N ILE A 179 -21.10 7.26 -3.51
CA ILE A 179 -21.92 6.04 -3.53
C ILE A 179 -22.02 5.44 -2.13
N PHE A 180 -20.92 5.40 -1.37
CA PHE A 180 -20.90 4.93 0.00
C PHE A 180 -21.88 5.72 0.87
N ILE A 181 -21.85 7.06 0.83
CA ILE A 181 -22.78 7.93 1.57
C ILE A 181 -24.23 7.63 1.19
N VAL A 182 -24.53 7.52 -0.11
CA VAL A 182 -25.87 7.17 -0.60
C VAL A 182 -26.32 5.81 -0.06
N MET A 183 -25.44 4.81 -0.06
CA MET A 183 -25.73 3.49 0.52
C MET A 183 -26.03 3.59 2.02
N LEU A 184 -25.34 4.47 2.78
CA LEU A 184 -25.62 4.66 4.20
C LEU A 184 -27.04 5.19 4.43
N VAL A 185 -27.44 6.19 3.62
CA VAL A 185 -28.78 6.79 3.70
C VAL A 185 -29.85 5.77 3.36
N LEU A 186 -29.68 5.02 2.25
CA LEU A 186 -30.63 4.00 1.82
C LEU A 186 -30.76 2.87 2.85
N LEU A 187 -29.65 2.39 3.40
CA LEU A 187 -29.66 1.36 4.46
C LEU A 187 -30.30 1.89 5.75
N TYR A 188 -30.07 3.15 6.11
CA TYR A 188 -30.70 3.77 7.29
C TYR A 188 -32.24 3.77 7.18
N PHE A 189 -32.77 4.19 6.02
CA PHE A 189 -34.21 4.16 5.76
C PHE A 189 -34.75 2.72 5.65
N ALA A 190 -34.04 1.83 4.94
CA ALA A 190 -34.42 0.42 4.82
C ALA A 190 -34.48 -0.29 6.18
N SER A 191 -33.62 0.11 7.11
CA SER A 191 -33.55 -0.44 8.47
C SER A 191 -34.66 0.05 9.40
N HIS A 192 -35.67 0.77 8.89
CA HIS A 192 -36.75 1.37 9.67
C HIS A 192 -36.19 2.24 10.83
N LYS A 193 -35.02 2.86 10.60
CA LYS A 193 -34.29 3.68 11.58
C LYS A 193 -33.83 2.94 12.85
N HIS A 194 -33.87 1.60 12.86
CA HIS A 194 -33.34 0.81 13.96
C HIS A 194 -31.81 0.67 13.85
N LYS A 195 -31.09 1.32 14.78
CA LYS A 195 -29.61 1.34 14.82
C LYS A 195 -28.98 -0.04 14.81
N HIS A 196 -29.53 -1.01 15.56
CA HIS A 196 -29.00 -2.37 15.61
C HIS A 196 -29.10 -3.09 14.27
N VAL A 197 -30.16 -2.85 13.50
CA VAL A 197 -30.34 -3.44 12.16
C VAL A 197 -29.31 -2.87 11.18
N LEU A 198 -29.10 -1.54 11.22
CA LEU A 198 -28.10 -0.87 10.40
C LEU A 198 -26.68 -1.39 10.70
N LEU A 199 -26.29 -1.44 11.98
CA LEU A 199 -24.97 -1.93 12.41
C LEU A 199 -24.73 -3.38 12.00
N ARG A 200 -25.78 -4.21 12.01
CA ARG A 200 -25.69 -5.60 11.54
C ARG A 200 -25.35 -5.68 10.05
N PHE A 201 -25.95 -4.85 9.20
CA PHE A 201 -25.64 -4.82 7.78
C PHE A 201 -24.22 -4.31 7.50
N PHE A 202 -23.75 -3.31 8.26
CA PHE A 202 -22.35 -2.90 8.19
C PHE A 202 -21.40 -4.00 8.66
N ALA A 203 -21.74 -4.73 9.71
CA ALA A 203 -20.95 -5.86 10.17
C ALA A 203 -20.80 -6.91 9.06
N TYR A 204 -21.91 -7.27 8.40
CA TYR A 204 -21.87 -8.17 7.25
C TYR A 204 -21.01 -7.62 6.12
N ALA A 205 -21.15 -6.33 5.78
CA ALA A 205 -20.38 -5.73 4.70
C ALA A 205 -18.87 -5.75 4.99
N ASN A 206 -18.45 -5.42 6.21
CA ASN A 206 -17.05 -5.44 6.61
C ASN A 206 -16.48 -6.87 6.65
N LEU A 207 -17.19 -7.82 7.26
CA LEU A 207 -16.74 -9.22 7.30
C LEU A 207 -16.62 -9.81 5.90
N SER A 208 -17.61 -9.60 5.03
CA SER A 208 -17.55 -10.06 3.64
C SER A 208 -16.43 -9.39 2.84
N THR A 209 -16.17 -8.10 3.06
CA THR A 209 -15.02 -7.42 2.44
C THR A 209 -13.71 -8.04 2.92
N GLY A 210 -13.58 -8.32 4.23
CA GLY A 210 -12.43 -9.04 4.78
C GLY A 210 -12.23 -10.42 4.13
N ILE A 211 -13.31 -11.16 3.87
CA ILE A 211 -13.26 -12.44 3.14
C ILE A 211 -12.76 -12.26 1.70
N LEU A 212 -13.21 -11.23 0.99
CA LEU A 212 -12.70 -10.93 -0.36
C LEU A 212 -11.19 -10.66 -0.34
N TYR A 213 -10.68 -10.02 0.72
CA TYR A 213 -9.25 -9.83 0.91
C TYR A 213 -8.49 -11.13 1.23
N ILE A 214 -9.11 -12.11 1.90
CA ILE A 214 -8.53 -13.46 2.04
C ILE A 214 -8.34 -14.08 0.66
N PHE A 215 -9.37 -14.03 -0.20
CA PHE A 215 -9.27 -14.53 -1.57
C PHE A 215 -8.18 -13.80 -2.37
N LEU A 216 -8.12 -12.46 -2.27
CA LEU A 216 -7.07 -11.67 -2.93
C LEU A 216 -5.67 -12.07 -2.44
N ALA A 217 -5.46 -12.26 -1.14
CA ALA A 217 -4.18 -12.70 -0.59
C ALA A 217 -3.78 -14.10 -1.08
N ILE A 218 -4.73 -15.03 -1.19
CA ILE A 218 -4.51 -16.37 -1.77
C ILE A 218 -4.10 -16.26 -3.24
N ILE A 219 -4.79 -15.44 -4.03
CA ILE A 219 -4.47 -15.20 -5.44
C ILE A 219 -3.06 -14.64 -5.57
N LEU A 220 -2.70 -13.60 -4.82
CA LEU A 220 -1.37 -13.00 -4.85
C LEU A 220 -0.27 -14.01 -4.51
N LYS A 221 -0.51 -14.87 -3.51
CA LYS A 221 0.45 -15.91 -3.11
C LYS A 221 0.59 -17.03 -4.16
N PHE A 222 -0.50 -17.47 -4.76
CA PHE A 222 -0.51 -18.64 -5.66
C PHE A 222 -0.04 -18.29 -7.09
N PHE A 223 -0.42 -17.12 -7.60
CA PHE A 223 -0.06 -16.73 -8.97
C PHE A 223 1.42 -16.37 -9.14
N ASN A 224 2.14 -16.09 -8.03
CA ASN A 224 3.56 -15.74 -7.94
C ASN A 224 4.20 -15.35 -9.30
N PRO A 225 3.86 -14.16 -9.85
CA PRO A 225 4.18 -13.79 -11.23
C PRO A 225 5.68 -13.63 -11.49
N ILE A 226 6.52 -13.72 -10.46
CA ILE A 226 7.93 -13.36 -10.45
C ILE A 226 8.84 -14.51 -10.93
N ASN A 227 8.44 -15.77 -10.70
CA ASN A 227 9.24 -16.96 -11.04
C ASN A 227 9.48 -17.15 -12.56
N ARG A 228 8.97 -16.25 -13.41
CA ARG A 228 9.08 -16.31 -14.87
C ARG A 228 9.81 -15.11 -15.49
N ILE A 229 10.28 -14.16 -14.67
CA ILE A 229 10.98 -12.98 -15.18
C ILE A 229 12.49 -13.30 -15.24
N GLY A 230 13.03 -13.39 -16.45
CA GLY A 230 14.45 -13.66 -16.69
C GLY A 230 15.34 -12.44 -16.43
N LEU A 231 15.38 -11.95 -15.19
CA LEU A 231 16.31 -10.88 -14.79
C LEU A 231 17.67 -11.51 -14.46
N SER A 232 18.70 -11.16 -15.23
CA SER A 232 20.06 -11.69 -15.04
C SER A 232 20.78 -11.10 -13.82
N GLN A 233 20.39 -9.91 -13.37
CA GLN A 233 20.99 -9.23 -12.22
C GLN A 233 20.24 -9.55 -10.93
N LYS A 234 20.96 -10.10 -9.93
CA LYS A 234 20.40 -10.55 -8.64
C LYS A 234 19.75 -9.41 -7.85
N ASN A 235 20.44 -8.29 -7.67
CA ASN A 235 19.94 -7.10 -6.97
C ASN A 235 18.60 -6.60 -7.58
N LEU A 236 18.51 -6.56 -8.91
CA LEU A 236 17.28 -6.16 -9.60
C LEU A 236 16.16 -7.19 -9.42
N PHE A 237 16.49 -8.48 -9.48
CA PHE A 237 15.53 -9.54 -9.19
C PHE A 237 14.98 -9.44 -7.76
N ASP A 238 15.85 -9.23 -6.76
CA ASP A 238 15.48 -9.09 -5.36
C ASP A 238 14.61 -7.85 -5.13
N LEU A 239 14.91 -6.73 -5.79
CA LEU A 239 14.09 -5.51 -5.76
C LEU A 239 12.68 -5.76 -6.30
N VAL A 240 12.57 -6.31 -7.51
CA VAL A 240 11.27 -6.58 -8.15
C VAL A 240 10.46 -7.59 -7.34
N THR A 241 11.12 -8.63 -6.84
CA THR A 241 10.49 -9.68 -6.03
C THR A 241 9.92 -9.10 -4.75
N SER A 242 10.72 -8.31 -4.02
CA SER A 242 10.30 -7.69 -2.76
C SER A 242 9.23 -6.61 -2.97
N PHE A 243 9.29 -5.86 -4.08
CA PHE A 243 8.26 -4.86 -4.41
C PHE A 243 6.88 -5.51 -4.57
N ILE A 244 6.81 -6.61 -5.32
CA ILE A 244 5.57 -7.36 -5.55
C ILE A 244 5.12 -8.08 -4.27
N ASN A 245 6.04 -8.78 -3.59
CA ASN A 245 5.71 -9.55 -2.38
C ASN A 245 5.33 -8.66 -1.19
N GLY A 246 5.86 -7.43 -1.11
CA GLY A 246 5.50 -6.46 -0.07
C GLY A 246 4.04 -6.02 -0.11
N MET A 247 3.30 -6.28 -1.20
CA MET A 247 1.86 -6.04 -1.27
C MET A 247 1.05 -7.02 -0.40
N LEU A 248 1.56 -8.23 -0.19
CA LEU A 248 0.89 -9.27 0.59
C LEU A 248 0.64 -8.87 2.05
N PRO A 249 1.66 -8.43 2.84
CA PRO A 249 1.41 -8.00 4.22
C PRO A 249 0.47 -6.81 4.33
N MET A 250 0.47 -5.87 3.38
CA MET A 250 -0.50 -4.77 3.35
C MET A 250 -1.93 -5.25 3.11
N THR A 251 -2.10 -6.20 2.18
CA THR A 251 -3.37 -6.88 1.89
C THR A 251 -3.91 -7.59 3.15
N VAL A 252 -3.03 -8.30 3.87
CA VAL A 252 -3.35 -8.95 5.15
C VAL A 252 -3.69 -7.92 6.24
N GLY A 253 -2.99 -6.78 6.30
CA GLY A 253 -3.32 -5.70 7.23
C GLY A 253 -4.72 -5.15 7.03
N ILE A 254 -5.10 -4.85 5.78
CA ILE A 254 -6.45 -4.38 5.43
C ILE A 254 -7.51 -5.43 5.75
N MET A 255 -7.25 -6.70 5.44
CA MET A 255 -8.09 -7.83 5.80
C MET A 255 -8.40 -7.86 7.30
N LEU A 256 -7.37 -7.77 8.14
CA LEU A 256 -7.52 -7.78 9.60
C LEU A 256 -8.36 -6.59 10.10
N ILE A 257 -8.14 -5.39 9.54
CA ILE A 257 -8.92 -4.20 9.88
C ILE A 257 -10.41 -4.46 9.60
N PHE A 258 -10.76 -4.95 8.41
CA PHE A 258 -12.16 -5.23 8.05
C PHE A 258 -12.78 -6.31 8.94
N ILE A 259 -12.05 -7.37 9.27
CA ILE A 259 -12.54 -8.44 10.15
C ILE A 259 -12.80 -7.88 11.55
N VAL A 260 -11.84 -7.16 12.14
CA VAL A 260 -11.94 -6.60 13.50
C VAL A 260 -13.09 -5.59 13.57
N VAL A 261 -13.17 -4.65 12.62
CA VAL A 261 -14.27 -3.68 12.56
C VAL A 261 -15.61 -4.39 12.40
N GLY A 262 -15.68 -5.41 11.53
CA GLY A 262 -16.88 -6.23 11.34
C GLY A 262 -17.34 -6.93 12.62
N LEU A 263 -16.42 -7.54 13.38
CA LEU A 263 -16.73 -8.20 14.66
C LEU A 263 -17.20 -7.20 15.72
N ILE A 264 -16.56 -6.03 15.83
CA ILE A 264 -16.97 -4.97 16.76
C ILE A 264 -18.39 -4.50 16.44
N LEU A 265 -18.69 -4.26 15.15
CA LEU A 265 -20.03 -3.84 14.71
C LEU A 265 -21.08 -4.91 14.96
N ALA A 266 -20.76 -6.19 14.75
CA ALA A 266 -21.65 -7.31 15.04
C ALA A 266 -21.98 -7.36 16.55
N PHE A 267 -20.96 -7.22 17.40
CA PHE A 267 -21.13 -7.19 18.85
C PHE A 267 -21.99 -6.01 19.31
N LEU A 268 -21.71 -4.80 18.81
CA LEU A 268 -22.51 -3.60 19.11
C LEU A 268 -23.96 -3.76 18.66
N SER A 269 -24.20 -4.35 17.49
CA SER A 269 -25.54 -4.66 17.00
C SER A 269 -26.30 -5.56 17.98
N ILE A 270 -25.67 -6.65 18.45
CA ILE A 270 -26.29 -7.59 19.40
C ILE A 270 -26.60 -6.89 20.72
N ARG A 271 -25.64 -6.12 21.26
CA ARG A 271 -25.80 -5.40 22.53
C ARG A 271 -26.90 -4.34 22.49
N ILE A 272 -27.03 -3.60 21.38
CA ILE A 272 -28.11 -2.61 21.24
C ILE A 272 -29.46 -3.32 21.14
N ARG A 273 -29.53 -4.47 20.45
CA ARG A 273 -30.76 -5.27 20.38
C ARG A 273 -31.18 -5.79 21.74
N SER A 274 -30.26 -6.37 22.54
CA SER A 274 -30.59 -6.89 23.87
C SER A 274 -31.09 -5.77 24.79
N ASN A 275 -30.42 -4.62 24.82
CA ASN A 275 -30.84 -3.47 25.63
C ASN A 275 -32.23 -2.93 25.25
N LEU A 276 -32.64 -3.07 23.99
CA LEU A 276 -33.98 -2.67 23.55
C LEU A 276 -35.05 -3.65 24.02
N ILE A 277 -34.74 -4.96 24.00
CA ILE A 277 -35.63 -6.02 24.50
C ILE A 277 -35.81 -5.89 26.01
N ASP A 278 -34.72 -5.73 26.76
CA ASP A 278 -34.77 -5.54 28.21
C ASP A 278 -35.59 -4.30 28.60
N LYS A 279 -35.49 -3.22 27.81
CA LYS A 279 -36.28 -2.00 28.02
C LYS A 279 -37.76 -2.20 27.69
N SER A 280 -38.11 -2.97 26.66
CA SER A 280 -39.51 -3.26 26.38
C SER A 280 -40.14 -4.13 27.46
N GLU A 281 -39.44 -5.17 27.92
CA GLU A 281 -39.92 -6.05 28.99
C GLU A 281 -40.10 -5.32 30.32
N ARG A 282 -39.17 -4.42 30.69
CA ARG A 282 -39.34 -3.56 31.88
C ARG A 282 -40.59 -2.68 31.80
N ARG A 283 -40.86 -2.07 30.65
CA ARG A 283 -42.05 -1.22 30.45
C ARG A 283 -43.36 -2.01 30.41
N GLU A 284 -43.32 -3.29 30.08
CA GLU A 284 -44.49 -4.17 30.16
C GLU A 284 -44.78 -4.54 31.61
N ARG A 285 -43.77 -4.95 32.38
CA ARG A 285 -43.91 -5.20 33.83
C ARG A 285 -44.42 -3.98 34.60
N GLU A 286 -43.85 -2.80 34.36
CA GLU A 286 -44.31 -1.55 34.98
C GLU A 286 -45.78 -1.23 34.65
N ARG A 287 -46.24 -1.56 33.42
CA ARG A 287 -47.64 -1.36 33.02
C ARG A 287 -48.58 -2.35 33.69
N GLU A 288 -48.19 -3.62 33.79
CA GLU A 288 -48.95 -4.65 34.49
C GLU A 288 -49.09 -4.32 35.99
N GLU A 289 -47.98 -3.98 36.66
CA GLU A 289 -47.99 -3.57 38.07
C GLU A 289 -48.85 -2.32 38.32
N SER A 290 -48.78 -1.32 37.43
CA SER A 290 -49.63 -0.13 37.51
C SER A 290 -51.12 -0.46 37.35
N PHE A 291 -51.45 -1.42 36.49
CA PHE A 291 -52.83 -1.84 36.24
C PHE A 291 -53.39 -2.60 37.46
N ASP A 292 -52.60 -3.52 38.02
CA ASP A 292 -52.96 -4.25 39.23
C ASP A 292 -53.16 -3.33 40.45
N MET A 293 -52.29 -2.32 40.61
CA MET A 293 -52.46 -1.30 41.65
C MET A 293 -53.76 -0.51 41.48
N PHE A 294 -54.11 -0.12 40.25
CA PHE A 294 -55.35 0.60 39.95
C PHE A 294 -56.60 -0.25 40.28
N TYR A 295 -56.60 -1.53 39.89
CA TYR A 295 -57.68 -2.46 40.21
C TYR A 295 -57.85 -2.66 41.72
N LYS A 296 -56.73 -2.84 42.43
CA LYS A 296 -56.75 -3.02 43.89
C LYS A 296 -57.30 -1.77 44.60
N GLN A 297 -56.91 -0.57 44.17
CA GLN A 297 -57.44 0.68 44.73
C GLN A 297 -58.96 0.83 44.50
N ASN A 298 -59.44 0.57 43.29
CA ASN A 298 -60.88 0.65 42.99
C ASN A 298 -61.70 -0.38 43.76
N ARG A 299 -61.17 -1.59 43.97
CA ARG A 299 -61.80 -2.61 44.81
C ARG A 299 -61.89 -2.16 46.27
N MET A 300 -60.80 -1.65 46.85
CA MET A 300 -60.80 -1.15 48.23
C MET A 300 -61.75 0.04 48.40
N ALA A 301 -61.86 0.92 47.40
CA ALA A 301 -62.81 2.03 47.43
C ALA A 301 -64.28 1.57 47.43
N LYS A 302 -64.62 0.54 46.65
CA LYS A 302 -65.95 -0.09 46.66
C LYS A 302 -66.26 -0.74 48.01
N GLU A 303 -65.35 -1.56 48.53
CA GLU A 303 -65.53 -2.24 49.82
C GLU A 303 -65.66 -1.25 51.00
N LYS A 304 -65.08 -0.04 50.88
CA LYS A 304 -65.23 1.02 51.88
C LYS A 304 -66.57 1.77 51.79
N ASN A 305 -67.21 1.80 50.63
CA ASN A 305 -68.54 2.40 50.46
C ASN A 305 -69.70 1.45 50.82
N GLU A 306 -69.43 0.15 50.94
CA GLU A 306 -70.41 -0.88 51.33
C GLU A 306 -70.44 -1.17 52.84
N ARG A 307 -69.58 -0.52 53.64
CA ARG A 307 -69.54 -0.57 55.10
C ARG A 307 -70.01 0.75 55.70
#